data_AF-A0A3S0P2Z0-F1
#
_entry.id   AF-A0A3S0P2Z0-F1
#
_cell.length_a   1.000
_cell.length_b   1.000
_cell.length_c   1.000
_cell.angle_alpha   90.00
_cell.angle_beta   90.00
_cell.angle_gamma   90.00
#
_symmetry.space_group_name_H-M   'P 1'
#
loop_
_entity.id
_entity.type
_entity.pdbx_description
1 polymer ?
#
loop_
_entity_poly.entity_id
_entity_poly.type
_entity_poly.pdbx_seq_one_letter_code
_entity_poly.pdbx_strand_id
1 'polypeptide(L)'
;MLKIDEQLLAKTKGNVGQVLEDAIQALFPTDKEMDSSMYGAMLKLDSILISKEQAQNMIYSTVLQYWGDVDLLLHSVLQSTTIDLENANERLHTFLSSSHGKKSIFDYLLIHNDFQFENLIGLVFGKDIKIHIPVGGLHKIYLYQIGKKFLLHTIYNKRNEFWNLLFTKKIYSVFLQAPLDSIQDATHLIQQFKIILQQHHTLNQSVVLTNELIQRVDHENIRSYQLKELHLFNLITHFNGGKRHYRKIKPLIEEIFASWGKGKWALSEKENTLLTYILAVNASKEKETEKVIEYGKYLINKDRLINHSIELLVEYSDVLPSLKPEPATLVKRYNKNYLEKIFYLLIEALIQKQQFHEVITLLKKYDIASCISIYEYFNAQHFDQDLLHRIEATVQRDIAYIVHNSPQYVLQSVEVWINNYQNEKSPYFEIARETSKHVCNLLKALFATEQYELFEKLMEVYKKYLNLDDHFEELRYFVSLFVKN
;
A
#
# COMPACT_ATOMS: atom_id res chain seq x y z
N MET A 1 5.45 18.30 -28.24
CA MET A 1 4.22 18.03 -27.46
C MET A 1 3.14 17.54 -28.44
N LEU A 2 2.07 16.89 -27.97
CA LEU A 2 0.95 16.51 -28.83
C LEU A 2 0.15 17.75 -29.24
N LYS A 3 -0.31 17.80 -30.51
CA LYS A 3 -1.08 18.94 -31.03
C LYS A 3 -2.35 19.22 -30.22
N ILE A 4 -3.03 18.17 -29.76
CA ILE A 4 -4.25 18.32 -28.95
C ILE A 4 -3.94 18.94 -27.57
N ASP A 5 -2.80 18.60 -26.98
CA ASP A 5 -2.38 19.11 -25.68
C ASP A 5 -2.07 20.61 -25.77
N GLU A 6 -1.39 21.03 -26.84
CA GLU A 6 -1.12 22.44 -27.13
C GLU A 6 -2.41 23.25 -27.34
N GLN A 7 -3.36 22.68 -28.10
CA GLN A 7 -4.66 23.32 -28.36
C GLN A 7 -5.48 23.50 -27.07
N LEU A 8 -5.54 22.46 -26.24
CA LEU A 8 -6.23 22.51 -24.96
C LEU A 8 -5.56 23.52 -24.02
N LEU A 9 -4.24 23.50 -23.89
CA LEU A 9 -3.50 24.46 -23.07
C LEU A 9 -3.74 25.91 -23.52
N ALA A 10 -3.79 26.15 -24.83
CA ALA A 10 -4.04 27.48 -25.39
C ALA A 10 -5.47 27.94 -25.10
N LYS A 11 -6.48 27.07 -25.32
CA LYS A 11 -7.89 27.39 -25.07
C LYS A 11 -8.20 27.62 -23.60
N THR A 12 -7.69 26.77 -22.71
CA THR A 12 -7.96 26.88 -21.26
C THR A 12 -7.05 27.87 -20.56
N LYS A 13 -5.97 28.30 -21.22
CA LYS A 13 -4.85 29.03 -20.60
C LYS A 13 -4.28 28.30 -19.38
N GLY A 14 -4.37 26.98 -19.34
CA GLY A 14 -3.92 26.15 -18.23
C GLY A 14 -4.90 26.05 -17.06
N ASN A 15 -6.12 26.56 -17.18
CA ASN A 15 -7.16 26.35 -16.20
C ASN A 15 -7.78 24.95 -16.35
N VAL A 16 -8.31 24.42 -15.25
CA VAL A 16 -8.90 23.08 -15.14
C VAL A 16 -10.38 23.16 -14.72
N GLY A 17 -11.03 22.01 -14.51
CA GLY A 17 -12.47 21.95 -14.20
C GLY A 17 -13.33 22.25 -15.43
N GLN A 18 -14.43 22.96 -15.25
CA GLN A 18 -15.40 23.23 -16.33
C GLN A 18 -14.77 23.87 -17.57
N VAL A 19 -13.77 24.74 -17.40
CA VAL A 19 -13.05 25.36 -18.53
C VAL A 19 -12.36 24.33 -19.41
N LEU A 20 -11.80 23.28 -18.80
CA LEU A 20 -11.20 22.16 -19.53
C LEU A 20 -12.28 21.29 -20.19
N GLU A 21 -13.39 21.02 -19.50
CA GLU A 21 -14.52 20.28 -20.07
C GLU A 21 -15.08 20.97 -21.33
N ASP A 22 -15.39 22.26 -21.23
CA ASP A 22 -15.92 23.06 -22.32
C ASP A 22 -14.94 23.11 -23.50
N ALA A 23 -13.64 23.21 -23.21
CA ALA A 23 -12.61 23.20 -24.24
C ALA A 23 -12.51 21.85 -24.96
N ILE A 24 -12.67 20.73 -24.25
CA ILE A 24 -12.71 19.39 -24.83
C ILE A 24 -13.96 19.24 -25.71
N GLN A 25 -15.15 19.60 -25.19
CA GLN A 25 -16.40 19.54 -25.95
C GLN A 25 -16.36 20.41 -27.21
N ALA A 26 -15.77 21.60 -27.13
CA ALA A 26 -15.64 22.48 -28.29
C ALA A 26 -14.67 21.96 -29.37
N LEU A 27 -13.71 21.10 -29.02
CA LEU A 27 -12.79 20.47 -29.97
C LEU A 27 -13.38 19.17 -30.54
N PHE A 28 -14.18 18.48 -29.74
CA PHE A 28 -14.81 17.21 -30.10
C PHE A 28 -16.31 17.28 -29.78
N PRO A 29 -17.11 17.98 -30.60
CA PRO A 29 -18.55 17.95 -30.45
C PRO A 29 -19.01 16.51 -30.66
N THR A 30 -19.42 15.86 -29.58
CA THR A 30 -19.94 14.49 -29.59
C THR A 30 -21.43 14.51 -29.90
N ASP A 31 -21.88 13.53 -30.68
CA ASP A 31 -23.30 13.18 -30.73
C ASP A 31 -23.76 12.79 -29.32
N LYS A 32 -24.98 13.18 -28.95
CA LYS A 32 -25.57 13.11 -27.59
C LYS A 32 -25.45 11.76 -26.87
N GLU A 33 -25.07 10.68 -27.54
CA GLU A 33 -24.87 9.35 -26.94
C GLU A 33 -23.56 9.22 -26.14
N MET A 34 -22.48 9.93 -26.52
CA MET A 34 -21.23 9.95 -25.74
C MET A 34 -21.25 10.92 -24.55
N ASP A 35 -22.30 11.75 -24.44
CA ASP A 35 -22.45 12.81 -23.42
C ASP A 35 -22.87 12.29 -22.03
N SER A 36 -23.01 10.97 -21.87
CA SER A 36 -23.33 10.31 -20.60
C SER A 36 -22.10 9.89 -19.78
N SER A 37 -20.91 10.44 -20.08
CA SER A 37 -19.68 10.11 -19.36
C SER A 37 -19.64 10.71 -17.95
N MET A 38 -19.59 9.82 -16.96
CA MET A 38 -19.59 10.16 -15.52
C MET A 38 -18.41 11.06 -15.09
N TYR A 39 -17.31 11.02 -15.83
CA TYR A 39 -16.16 11.88 -15.61
C TYR A 39 -16.01 12.94 -16.71
N GLY A 40 -17.11 13.58 -17.11
CA GLY A 40 -17.12 14.71 -18.04
C GLY A 40 -16.69 14.34 -19.47
N ALA A 41 -16.28 15.33 -20.25
CA ALA A 41 -16.02 15.16 -21.68
C ALA A 41 -14.86 14.20 -21.97
N MET A 42 -15.02 13.39 -23.02
CA MET A 42 -14.02 12.41 -23.48
C MET A 42 -13.17 12.92 -24.65
N LEU A 43 -11.92 12.49 -24.70
CA LEU A 43 -11.00 12.73 -25.80
C LEU A 43 -11.09 11.59 -26.81
N LYS A 44 -11.16 11.89 -28.11
CA LYS A 44 -11.15 10.85 -29.15
C LYS A 44 -9.80 10.11 -29.18
N LEU A 45 -9.81 8.78 -29.19
CA LEU A 45 -8.56 7.98 -29.21
C LEU A 45 -7.56 8.40 -30.29
N ASP A 46 -8.02 8.63 -31.51
CA ASP A 46 -7.14 9.00 -32.63
C ASP A 46 -6.45 10.37 -32.46
N SER A 47 -6.94 11.21 -31.54
CA SER A 47 -6.32 12.50 -31.21
C SER A 47 -5.24 12.40 -30.13
N ILE A 48 -5.26 11.33 -29.32
CA ILE A 48 -4.36 11.16 -28.18
C ILE A 48 -3.35 10.01 -28.35
N LEU A 49 -3.61 9.09 -29.29
CA LEU A 49 -2.72 7.97 -29.60
C LEU A 49 -1.87 8.25 -30.83
N ILE A 50 -0.56 8.03 -30.72
CA ILE A 50 0.42 8.32 -31.77
C ILE A 50 1.18 7.07 -32.23
N SER A 51 1.84 7.16 -33.38
CA SER A 51 2.69 6.06 -33.88
C SER A 51 3.97 5.92 -33.05
N LYS A 52 4.62 4.75 -33.15
CA LYS A 52 5.90 4.49 -32.49
C LYS A 52 6.97 5.53 -32.83
N GLU A 53 7.10 5.87 -34.10
CA GLU A 53 8.09 6.82 -34.61
C GLU A 53 7.83 8.23 -34.05
N GLN A 54 6.56 8.65 -34.03
CA GLN A 54 6.17 9.93 -33.44
C GLN A 54 6.48 9.96 -31.94
N ALA A 55 6.16 8.89 -31.20
CA ALA A 55 6.45 8.79 -29.77
C ALA A 55 7.96 8.89 -29.50
N GLN A 56 8.77 8.12 -30.22
CA GLN A 56 10.23 8.16 -30.12
C GLN A 56 10.80 9.56 -30.36
N ASN A 57 10.34 10.24 -31.40
CA ASN A 57 10.82 11.58 -31.73
C ASN A 57 10.40 12.60 -30.69
N MET A 58 9.15 12.56 -30.23
CA MET A 58 8.64 13.49 -29.20
C MET A 58 9.30 13.29 -27.83
N ILE A 59 9.50 12.04 -27.40
CA ILE A 59 10.20 11.73 -26.15
C ILE A 59 11.62 12.29 -26.23
N TYR A 60 12.35 11.95 -27.29
CA TYR A 60 13.72 12.38 -27.46
C TYR A 60 13.86 13.91 -27.52
N SER A 61 13.00 14.60 -28.30
CA SER A 61 13.03 16.06 -28.37
C SER A 61 12.71 16.71 -27.02
N THR A 62 11.81 16.11 -26.24
CA THR A 62 11.42 16.63 -24.93
C THR A 62 12.54 16.46 -23.91
N VAL A 63 13.19 15.29 -23.88
CA VAL A 63 14.35 15.05 -23.01
C VAL A 63 15.50 16.01 -23.37
N LEU A 64 15.81 16.15 -24.66
CA LEU A 64 16.87 17.06 -25.12
C LEU A 64 16.57 18.52 -24.73
N GLN A 65 15.32 18.97 -24.87
CA GLN A 65 14.94 20.36 -24.58
C GLN A 65 15.05 20.70 -23.09
N TYR A 66 14.65 19.79 -22.20
CA TYR A 66 14.49 20.10 -20.76
C TYR A 66 15.58 19.52 -19.88
N TRP A 67 16.25 18.47 -20.32
CA TRP A 67 17.28 17.74 -19.58
C TRP A 67 18.55 17.51 -20.41
N GLY A 68 18.70 18.18 -21.55
CA GLY A 68 19.86 18.03 -22.43
C GLY A 68 21.14 18.71 -21.93
N ASP A 69 20.98 19.76 -21.13
CA ASP A 69 22.07 20.60 -20.62
C ASP A 69 22.00 20.65 -19.10
N VAL A 70 23.13 20.45 -18.40
CA VAL A 70 23.25 20.67 -16.95
C VAL A 70 23.33 22.18 -16.71
N ASP A 71 22.18 22.81 -16.48
CA ASP A 71 22.09 24.20 -16.03
C ASP A 71 22.62 24.38 -14.58
N LEU A 72 22.72 25.63 -14.11
CA LEU A 72 23.22 25.94 -12.76
C LEU A 72 22.42 25.26 -11.64
N LEU A 73 21.12 25.04 -11.85
CA LEU A 73 20.24 24.35 -10.89
C LEU A 73 20.54 22.85 -10.87
N LEU A 74 20.64 22.23 -12.04
CA LEU A 74 21.08 20.84 -12.23
C LEU A 74 22.47 20.61 -11.63
N HIS A 75 23.40 21.55 -11.81
CA HIS A 75 24.73 21.46 -11.24
C HIS A 75 24.70 21.41 -9.71
N SER A 76 23.90 22.28 -9.07
CA SER A 76 23.70 22.25 -7.60
C SER A 76 23.08 20.95 -7.09
N VAL A 77 22.16 20.35 -7.86
CA VAL A 77 21.54 19.07 -7.52
C VAL A 77 22.57 17.96 -7.60
N LEU A 78 23.37 17.94 -8.67
CA LEU A 78 24.39 16.93 -8.91
C LEU A 78 25.64 17.08 -8.02
N GLN A 79 25.94 18.27 -7.48
CA GLN A 79 27.00 18.49 -6.48
C GLN A 79 26.81 17.67 -5.20
N SER A 80 25.57 17.33 -4.86
CA SER A 80 25.27 16.47 -3.72
C SER A 80 25.49 14.97 -4.01
N THR A 81 25.94 14.63 -5.22
CA THR A 81 26.07 13.25 -5.71
C THR A 81 27.53 12.85 -5.97
N THR A 82 27.79 11.57 -6.21
CA THR A 82 29.13 11.05 -6.53
C THR A 82 29.49 11.17 -8.03
N ILE A 83 28.74 11.95 -8.81
CA ILE A 83 28.99 12.13 -10.24
C ILE A 83 30.15 13.09 -10.45
N ASP A 84 31.05 12.75 -11.37
CA ASP A 84 32.08 13.66 -11.86
C ASP A 84 31.43 14.77 -12.68
N LEU A 85 31.33 15.96 -12.08
CA LEU A 85 30.68 17.12 -12.66
C LEU A 85 31.48 17.76 -13.79
N GLU A 86 32.80 17.59 -13.82
CA GLU A 86 33.66 18.23 -14.82
C GLU A 86 33.35 17.68 -16.23
N ASN A 87 33.01 16.39 -16.31
CA ASN A 87 32.70 15.70 -17.57
C ASN A 87 31.20 15.37 -17.75
N ALA A 88 30.33 15.83 -16.84
CA ALA A 88 28.92 15.45 -16.82
C ALA A 88 28.16 15.93 -18.07
N ASN A 89 28.36 17.18 -18.48
CA ASN A 89 27.73 17.74 -19.67
C ASN A 89 28.16 17.02 -20.95
N GLU A 90 29.47 16.76 -21.11
CA GLU A 90 29.99 16.07 -22.30
C GLU A 90 29.43 14.65 -22.43
N ARG A 91 29.37 13.91 -21.32
CA ARG A 91 28.77 12.55 -21.31
C ARG A 91 27.29 12.57 -21.61
N LEU A 92 26.53 13.52 -21.05
CA LEU A 92 25.10 13.69 -21.29
C LEU A 92 24.82 13.99 -22.77
N HIS A 93 25.56 14.95 -23.34
CA HIS A 93 25.46 15.28 -24.76
C HIS A 93 25.85 14.11 -25.66
N THR A 94 26.93 13.39 -25.33
CA THR A 94 27.38 12.22 -26.10
C THR A 94 26.32 11.12 -26.07
N PHE A 95 25.74 10.85 -24.90
CA PHE A 95 24.67 9.87 -24.78
C PHE A 95 23.44 10.27 -25.60
N LEU A 96 22.94 11.49 -25.42
CA LEU A 96 21.73 11.96 -26.11
C LEU A 96 21.93 12.00 -27.63
N SER A 97 23.08 12.48 -28.11
CA SER A 97 23.38 12.53 -29.55
C SER A 97 23.58 11.15 -30.20
N SER A 98 23.76 10.09 -29.41
CA SER A 98 23.94 8.73 -29.93
C SER A 98 22.61 8.04 -30.28
N SER A 99 22.62 7.23 -31.35
CA SER A 99 21.47 6.37 -31.69
C SER A 99 21.14 5.36 -30.58
N HIS A 100 22.18 4.92 -29.84
CA HIS A 100 22.04 4.07 -28.67
C HIS A 100 21.23 4.76 -27.57
N GLY A 101 21.59 5.99 -27.18
CA GLY A 101 20.90 6.73 -26.12
C GLY A 101 19.42 6.99 -26.44
N LYS A 102 19.11 7.38 -27.67
CA LYS A 102 17.71 7.53 -28.12
C LYS A 102 16.91 6.23 -27.99
N LYS A 103 17.51 5.09 -28.34
CA LYS A 103 16.89 3.78 -28.20
C LYS A 103 16.72 3.40 -26.72
N SER A 104 17.76 3.56 -25.91
CA SER A 104 17.75 3.22 -24.48
C SER A 104 16.69 3.99 -23.69
N ILE A 105 16.49 5.28 -23.97
CA ILE A 105 15.42 6.07 -23.34
C ILE A 105 14.04 5.51 -23.69
N PHE A 106 13.81 5.20 -24.97
CA PHE A 106 12.52 4.67 -25.41
C PHE A 106 12.24 3.27 -24.86
N ASP A 107 13.25 2.38 -24.90
CA ASP A 107 13.14 1.02 -24.39
C ASP A 107 12.91 1.04 -22.86
N TYR A 108 13.55 1.96 -22.13
CA TYR A 108 13.28 2.18 -20.71
C TYR A 108 11.82 2.55 -20.46
N LEU A 109 11.31 3.55 -21.19
CA LEU A 109 9.90 3.96 -21.09
C LEU A 109 8.92 2.85 -21.47
N LEU A 110 9.27 1.98 -22.41
CA LEU A 110 8.43 0.87 -22.82
C LEU A 110 8.29 -0.21 -21.73
N ILE A 111 9.31 -0.37 -20.89
CA ILE A 111 9.34 -1.35 -19.78
C ILE A 111 8.75 -0.76 -18.49
N HIS A 112 9.11 0.48 -18.18
CA HIS A 112 8.77 1.11 -16.90
C HIS A 112 7.54 2.02 -16.96
N ASN A 113 7.05 2.36 -18.16
CA ASN A 113 5.91 3.25 -18.42
C ASN A 113 6.09 4.71 -17.99
N ASP A 114 7.09 5.05 -17.19
CA ASP A 114 7.42 6.42 -16.80
C ASP A 114 8.93 6.73 -16.77
N PHE A 115 9.25 8.02 -16.89
CA PHE A 115 10.63 8.49 -16.97
C PHE A 115 10.79 9.88 -16.34
N GLN A 116 11.75 9.98 -15.43
CA GLN A 116 12.15 11.19 -14.71
C GLN A 116 13.64 11.46 -14.92
N PHE A 117 14.09 12.61 -14.45
CA PHE A 117 15.49 13.01 -14.58
C PHE A 117 16.47 12.03 -13.93
N GLU A 118 16.11 11.45 -12.78
CA GLU A 118 16.90 10.40 -12.10
C GLU A 118 17.18 9.20 -13.01
N ASN A 119 16.17 8.77 -13.78
CA ASN A 119 16.30 7.63 -14.68
C ASN A 119 17.26 7.96 -15.84
N LEU A 120 17.23 9.19 -16.35
CA LEU A 120 18.19 9.65 -17.35
C LEU A 120 19.62 9.60 -16.80
N ILE A 121 19.82 10.07 -15.58
CA ILE A 121 21.13 10.02 -14.91
C ILE A 121 21.59 8.57 -14.70
N GLY A 122 20.69 7.67 -14.29
CA GLY A 122 20.97 6.25 -14.20
C GLY A 122 21.43 5.64 -15.53
N LEU A 123 20.76 5.99 -16.64
CA LEU A 123 21.12 5.52 -17.99
C LEU A 123 22.46 6.08 -18.48
N VAL A 124 22.75 7.36 -18.21
CA VAL A 124 23.97 8.04 -18.69
C VAL A 124 25.20 7.67 -17.87
N PHE A 125 25.05 7.58 -16.54
CA PHE A 125 26.17 7.45 -15.61
C PHE A 125 26.26 6.08 -14.91
N GLY A 126 25.26 5.22 -15.07
CA GLY A 126 25.20 3.91 -14.41
C GLY A 126 25.05 3.99 -12.89
N LYS A 127 24.52 5.10 -12.38
CA LYS A 127 24.34 5.36 -10.95
C LYS A 127 22.88 5.68 -10.64
N ASP A 128 22.29 4.91 -9.73
CA ASP A 128 20.97 5.23 -9.20
C ASP A 128 21.07 6.37 -8.20
N ILE A 129 20.39 7.48 -8.50
CA ILE A 129 20.39 8.68 -7.67
C ILE A 129 18.94 9.03 -7.37
N LYS A 130 18.65 9.32 -6.10
CA LYS A 130 17.35 9.84 -5.68
C LYS A 130 17.41 11.34 -5.56
N ILE A 131 16.58 12.04 -6.33
CA ILE A 131 16.48 13.49 -6.42
C ILE A 131 15.08 13.91 -5.95
N HIS A 132 15.00 14.50 -4.76
CA HIS A 132 13.71 14.80 -4.14
C HIS A 132 12.94 15.98 -4.76
N ILE A 133 13.47 16.65 -5.79
CA ILE A 133 12.90 17.87 -6.38
C ILE A 133 12.82 17.73 -7.90
N PRO A 134 11.71 18.13 -8.55
CA PRO A 134 11.62 18.17 -10.00
C PRO A 134 12.69 19.07 -10.60
N VAL A 135 13.39 18.59 -11.62
CA VAL A 135 14.55 19.31 -12.18
C VAL A 135 14.26 19.88 -13.57
N GLY A 136 14.69 21.12 -13.80
CA GLY A 136 14.46 21.86 -15.03
C GLY A 136 12.98 22.27 -15.20
N GLY A 137 12.47 22.23 -16.43
CA GLY A 137 11.06 22.53 -16.75
C GLY A 137 10.13 21.31 -16.81
N LEU A 138 10.68 20.11 -16.64
CA LEU A 138 10.00 18.83 -16.89
C LEU A 138 9.96 17.98 -15.62
N HIS A 139 8.78 17.45 -15.31
CA HIS A 139 8.59 16.61 -14.12
C HIS A 139 8.73 15.12 -14.45
N LYS A 140 7.94 14.64 -15.43
CA LYS A 140 7.84 13.22 -15.77
C LYS A 140 7.28 13.04 -17.19
N ILE A 141 7.70 11.98 -17.86
CA ILE A 141 7.13 11.50 -19.13
C ILE A 141 6.47 10.14 -18.88
N TYR A 142 5.28 9.92 -19.41
CA TYR A 142 4.57 8.64 -19.41
C TYR A 142 4.42 8.09 -20.82
N LEU A 143 4.58 6.78 -20.98
CA LEU A 143 4.38 6.07 -22.22
C LEU A 143 3.65 4.75 -21.96
N TYR A 144 2.55 4.51 -22.69
CA TYR A 144 1.83 3.24 -22.65
C TYR A 144 1.50 2.78 -24.07
N GLN A 145 1.70 1.51 -24.38
CA GLN A 145 1.27 0.94 -25.65
C GLN A 145 -0.21 0.56 -25.59
N ILE A 146 -0.99 1.05 -26.56
CA ILE A 146 -2.42 0.75 -26.74
C ILE A 146 -2.60 0.13 -28.13
N GLY A 147 -2.69 -1.19 -28.19
CA GLY A 147 -2.67 -1.98 -29.42
C GLY A 147 -1.41 -1.73 -30.24
N LYS A 148 -1.55 -1.05 -31.39
CA LYS A 148 -0.43 -0.70 -32.30
C LYS A 148 0.06 0.75 -32.15
N LYS A 149 -0.58 1.55 -31.28
CA LYS A 149 -0.27 2.96 -31.06
C LYS A 149 0.22 3.18 -29.62
N PHE A 150 0.62 4.40 -29.30
CA PHE A 150 1.17 4.79 -28.00
C PHE A 150 0.42 5.99 -27.42
N LEU A 151 0.09 5.90 -26.14
CA LEU A 151 -0.30 7.04 -25.31
C LEU A 151 0.96 7.66 -24.70
N LEU A 152 1.37 8.81 -25.23
CA LEU A 152 2.46 9.63 -24.68
C LEU A 152 1.87 10.82 -23.92
N HIS A 153 2.31 11.03 -22.68
CA HIS A 153 1.93 12.22 -21.91
C HIS A 153 3.12 12.79 -21.14
N THR A 154 3.21 14.11 -21.08
CA THR A 154 4.33 14.81 -20.45
C THR A 154 3.79 15.77 -19.40
N ILE A 155 4.28 15.62 -18.17
CA ILE A 155 3.97 16.54 -17.06
C ILE A 155 5.10 17.55 -16.94
N TYR A 156 4.75 18.83 -17.11
CA TYR A 156 5.68 19.94 -16.92
C TYR A 156 5.55 20.56 -15.54
N ASN A 157 6.62 21.20 -15.07
CA ASN A 157 6.63 21.89 -13.78
C ASN A 157 5.67 23.11 -13.80
N LYS A 158 5.62 23.82 -14.93
CA LYS A 158 4.68 24.92 -15.13
C LYS A 158 3.28 24.38 -15.43
N ARG A 159 2.27 24.87 -14.69
CA ARG A 159 0.87 24.44 -14.79
C ARG A 159 0.69 22.93 -14.55
N ASN A 160 1.40 22.40 -13.55
CA ASN A 160 1.42 20.97 -13.20
C ASN A 160 0.01 20.36 -13.07
N GLU A 161 -0.89 21.04 -12.36
CA GLU A 161 -2.29 20.62 -12.19
C GLU A 161 -3.03 20.40 -13.52
N PHE A 162 -2.82 21.27 -14.51
CA PHE A 162 -3.42 21.10 -15.84
C PHE A 162 -2.93 19.83 -16.52
N TRP A 163 -1.63 19.56 -16.48
CA TRP A 163 -1.06 18.37 -17.11
C TRP A 163 -1.56 17.10 -16.44
N ASN A 164 -1.57 17.07 -15.11
CA ASN A 164 -2.09 15.95 -14.33
C ASN A 164 -3.56 15.65 -14.66
N LEU A 165 -4.43 16.66 -14.63
CA LEU A 165 -5.84 16.45 -14.93
C LEU A 165 -6.08 16.09 -16.40
N LEU A 166 -5.33 16.69 -17.34
CA LEU A 166 -5.39 16.26 -18.74
C LEU A 166 -4.96 14.78 -18.90
N PHE A 167 -3.97 14.33 -18.14
CA PHE A 167 -3.57 12.93 -18.16
C PHE A 167 -4.70 12.02 -17.68
N THR A 168 -5.37 12.36 -16.57
CA THR A 168 -6.51 11.57 -16.08
C THR A 168 -7.62 11.46 -17.13
N LYS A 169 -7.89 12.54 -17.88
CA LYS A 169 -8.86 12.54 -18.99
C LYS A 169 -8.43 11.62 -20.13
N LYS A 170 -7.15 11.60 -20.47
CA LYS A 170 -6.61 10.67 -21.47
C LYS A 170 -6.74 9.21 -21.01
N ILE A 171 -6.37 8.92 -19.76
CA ILE A 171 -6.50 7.57 -19.20
C ILE A 171 -7.95 7.12 -19.22
N TYR A 172 -8.87 7.94 -18.70
CA TYR A 172 -10.31 7.68 -18.72
C TYR A 172 -10.83 7.40 -20.13
N SER A 173 -10.42 8.23 -21.10
CA SER A 173 -10.80 8.07 -22.51
C SER A 173 -10.25 6.78 -23.13
N VAL A 174 -9.04 6.36 -22.75
CA VAL A 174 -8.43 5.10 -23.20
C VAL A 174 -9.22 3.90 -22.69
N PHE A 175 -9.51 3.85 -21.39
CA PHE A 175 -10.24 2.72 -20.81
C PHE A 175 -11.66 2.55 -21.36
N LEU A 176 -12.33 3.64 -21.77
CA LEU A 176 -13.71 3.58 -22.30
C LEU A 176 -13.80 3.38 -23.82
N GLN A 177 -12.69 3.48 -24.56
CA GLN A 177 -12.72 3.39 -26.02
C GLN A 177 -11.81 2.29 -26.57
N ALA A 178 -10.85 1.80 -25.80
CA ALA A 178 -9.93 0.74 -26.21
C ALA A 178 -10.26 -0.57 -25.47
N PRO A 179 -10.21 -1.73 -26.17
CA PRO A 179 -10.31 -3.03 -25.52
C PRO A 179 -9.23 -3.20 -24.44
N LEU A 180 -9.59 -3.74 -23.28
CA LEU A 180 -8.71 -3.85 -22.13
C LEU A 180 -7.45 -4.68 -22.42
N ASP A 181 -7.58 -5.74 -23.23
CA ASP A 181 -6.48 -6.62 -23.63
C ASP A 181 -5.46 -5.92 -24.55
N SER A 182 -5.83 -4.80 -25.15
CA SER A 182 -4.94 -3.98 -25.98
C SER A 182 -4.09 -2.99 -25.17
N ILE A 183 -4.41 -2.77 -23.89
CA ILE A 183 -3.73 -1.80 -23.03
C ILE A 183 -2.56 -2.50 -22.33
N GLN A 184 -1.32 -2.13 -22.68
CA GLN A 184 -0.15 -2.58 -21.94
C GLN A 184 -0.19 -2.03 -20.51
N ASP A 185 0.06 -2.91 -19.53
CA ASP A 185 0.09 -2.59 -18.11
C ASP A 185 -1.13 -1.79 -17.61
N ALA A 186 -2.33 -2.24 -17.99
CA ALA A 186 -3.59 -1.61 -17.62
C ALA A 186 -3.70 -1.34 -16.10
N THR A 187 -3.24 -2.26 -15.25
CA THR A 187 -3.23 -2.09 -13.79
C THR A 187 -2.37 -0.91 -13.34
N HIS A 188 -1.21 -0.70 -13.96
CA HIS A 188 -0.36 0.45 -13.66
C HIS A 188 -1.02 1.75 -14.16
N LEU A 189 -1.62 1.73 -15.35
CA LEU A 189 -2.30 2.90 -15.91
C LEU A 189 -3.49 3.36 -15.04
N ILE A 190 -4.31 2.43 -14.55
CA ILE A 190 -5.43 2.77 -13.64
C ILE A 190 -4.93 3.21 -12.26
N GLN A 191 -3.78 2.69 -11.81
CA GLN A 191 -3.14 3.15 -10.57
C GLN A 191 -2.69 4.61 -10.71
N GLN A 192 -2.09 4.99 -11.84
CA GLN A 192 -1.73 6.40 -12.11
C GLN A 192 -2.97 7.30 -12.14
N PHE A 193 -4.06 6.85 -12.76
CA PHE A 193 -5.34 7.56 -12.72
C PHE A 193 -5.79 7.85 -11.29
N LYS A 194 -5.82 6.83 -10.42
CA LYS A 194 -6.20 6.97 -9.01
C LYS A 194 -5.26 7.89 -8.23
N ILE A 195 -3.93 7.73 -8.38
CA ILE A 195 -2.94 8.55 -7.68
C ILE A 195 -3.16 10.03 -8.00
N ILE A 196 -3.37 10.36 -9.28
CA ILE A 196 -3.59 11.74 -9.70
C ILE A 196 -4.96 12.24 -9.21
N LEU A 197 -6.02 11.42 -9.27
CA LEU A 197 -7.31 11.81 -8.70
C LEU A 197 -7.21 12.18 -7.22
N GLN A 198 -6.44 11.42 -6.43
CA GLN A 198 -6.27 11.69 -5.00
C GLN A 198 -5.54 13.01 -4.70
N GLN A 199 -4.82 13.59 -5.68
CA GLN A 199 -4.20 14.91 -5.54
C GLN A 199 -5.21 16.05 -5.70
N HIS A 200 -6.31 15.82 -6.45
CA HIS A 200 -7.29 16.85 -6.80
C HIS A 200 -8.68 16.62 -6.18
N HIS A 201 -8.95 15.42 -5.68
CA HIS A 201 -10.23 15.02 -5.11
C HIS A 201 -10.06 14.39 -3.73
N THR A 202 -11.16 14.34 -2.97
CA THR A 202 -11.17 13.60 -1.71
C THR A 202 -10.92 12.10 -1.95
N LEU A 203 -10.40 11.40 -0.94
CA LEU A 203 -10.17 9.95 -1.00
C LEU A 203 -11.43 9.19 -1.45
N ASN A 204 -12.60 9.55 -0.89
CA ASN A 204 -13.87 8.91 -1.23
C ASN A 204 -14.26 9.14 -2.69
N GLN A 205 -14.14 10.39 -3.18
CA GLN A 205 -14.46 10.71 -4.58
C GLN A 205 -13.55 9.95 -5.55
N SER A 206 -12.26 9.87 -5.23
CA SER A 206 -11.28 9.13 -6.03
C SER A 206 -11.65 7.65 -6.14
N VAL A 207 -12.07 7.03 -5.03
CA VAL A 207 -12.53 5.63 -5.01
C VAL A 207 -13.81 5.45 -5.83
N VAL A 208 -14.78 6.36 -5.70
CA VAL A 208 -16.05 6.29 -6.45
C VAL A 208 -15.80 6.39 -7.96
N LEU A 209 -15.05 7.40 -8.40
CA LEU A 209 -14.72 7.60 -9.83
C LEU A 209 -13.94 6.41 -10.42
N THR A 210 -12.99 5.88 -9.65
CA THR A 210 -12.21 4.70 -10.07
C THR A 210 -13.12 3.47 -10.20
N ASN A 211 -14.00 3.24 -9.22
CA ASN A 211 -14.95 2.13 -9.24
C ASN A 211 -15.92 2.23 -10.42
N GLU A 212 -16.46 3.42 -10.70
CA GLU A 212 -17.37 3.65 -11.82
C GLU A 212 -16.70 3.39 -13.17
N LEU A 213 -15.43 3.81 -13.34
CA LEU A 213 -14.65 3.50 -14.53
C LEU A 213 -14.49 1.98 -14.69
N ILE A 214 -14.09 1.28 -13.63
CA ILE A 214 -13.88 -0.18 -13.67
C ILE A 214 -15.19 -0.92 -13.98
N GLN A 215 -16.32 -0.49 -13.43
CA GLN A 215 -17.63 -1.08 -13.73
C GLN A 215 -18.04 -0.94 -15.20
N ARG A 216 -17.73 0.20 -15.83
CA ARG A 216 -17.97 0.39 -17.28
C ARG A 216 -17.06 -0.52 -18.11
N VAL A 217 -15.78 -0.59 -17.75
CA VAL A 217 -14.82 -1.48 -18.41
C VAL A 217 -15.26 -2.94 -18.28
N ASP A 218 -15.72 -3.38 -17.11
CA ASP A 218 -16.21 -4.74 -16.87
C ASP A 218 -17.42 -5.09 -17.75
N HIS A 219 -18.36 -4.15 -17.94
CA HIS A 219 -19.52 -4.38 -18.79
C HIS A 219 -19.16 -4.58 -20.27
N GLU A 220 -18.13 -3.88 -20.75
CA GLU A 220 -17.75 -3.85 -22.17
C GLU A 220 -16.69 -4.90 -22.56
N ASN A 221 -16.03 -5.53 -21.58
CA ASN A 221 -14.92 -6.45 -21.82
C ASN A 221 -15.24 -7.88 -21.42
N ILE A 222 -14.74 -8.84 -22.22
CA ILE A 222 -14.83 -10.25 -21.87
C ILE A 222 -13.88 -10.62 -20.73
N ARG A 223 -14.20 -11.72 -20.04
CA ARG A 223 -13.36 -12.25 -18.95
C ARG A 223 -11.92 -12.49 -19.41
N SER A 224 -11.00 -11.77 -18.79
CA SER A 224 -9.56 -11.82 -19.06
C SER A 224 -8.75 -11.72 -17.77
N TYR A 225 -7.45 -12.03 -17.85
CA TYR A 225 -6.55 -11.82 -16.71
C TYR A 225 -6.53 -10.34 -16.28
N GLN A 226 -6.48 -9.42 -17.25
CA GLN A 226 -6.46 -7.98 -17.00
C GLN A 226 -7.71 -7.52 -16.25
N LEU A 227 -8.88 -8.07 -16.59
CA LEU A 227 -10.13 -7.73 -15.91
C LEU A 227 -10.15 -8.23 -14.46
N LYS A 228 -9.61 -9.43 -14.20
CA LYS A 228 -9.39 -9.94 -12.84
C LYS A 228 -8.49 -8.99 -12.04
N GLU A 229 -7.38 -8.54 -12.61
CA GLU A 229 -6.47 -7.59 -11.96
C GLU A 229 -7.15 -6.26 -11.65
N LEU A 230 -8.01 -5.74 -12.55
CA LEU A 230 -8.82 -4.56 -12.27
C LEU A 230 -9.81 -4.76 -11.11
N HIS A 231 -10.44 -5.94 -11.01
CA HIS A 231 -11.36 -6.25 -9.90
C HIS A 231 -10.62 -6.30 -8.56
N LEU A 232 -9.44 -6.92 -8.53
CA LEU A 232 -8.57 -6.93 -7.36
C LEU A 232 -8.12 -5.51 -6.99
N PHE A 233 -7.70 -4.71 -7.97
CA PHE A 233 -7.33 -3.31 -7.76
C PHE A 233 -8.50 -2.47 -7.21
N ASN A 234 -9.71 -2.68 -7.71
CA ASN A 234 -10.91 -2.00 -7.23
C ASN A 234 -11.18 -2.36 -5.76
N LEU A 235 -11.14 -3.64 -5.42
CA LEU A 235 -11.30 -4.11 -4.03
C LEU A 235 -10.29 -3.44 -3.09
N ILE A 236 -9.01 -3.44 -3.46
CA ILE A 236 -7.92 -2.80 -2.69
C ILE A 236 -8.21 -1.31 -2.52
N THR A 237 -8.71 -0.67 -3.56
CA THR A 237 -9.09 0.74 -3.53
C THR A 237 -10.23 1.02 -2.54
N HIS A 238 -11.25 0.15 -2.45
CA HIS A 238 -12.29 0.25 -1.42
C HIS A 238 -11.76 -0.05 -0.02
N PHE A 239 -10.89 -1.05 0.14
CA PHE A 239 -10.27 -1.37 1.45
C PHE A 239 -9.49 -0.20 2.02
N ASN A 240 -8.77 0.53 1.16
CA ASN A 240 -8.02 1.73 1.51
C ASN A 240 -8.86 3.02 1.54
N GLY A 241 -10.11 2.97 1.04
CA GLY A 241 -11.02 4.13 0.95
C GLY A 241 -11.65 4.58 2.28
N GLY A 242 -11.45 3.83 3.37
CA GLY A 242 -11.92 4.21 4.70
C GLY A 242 -13.34 3.74 5.05
N LYS A 243 -13.92 4.29 6.13
CA LYS A 243 -15.11 3.72 6.81
C LYS A 243 -16.33 3.49 5.91
N ARG A 244 -16.60 4.39 4.96
CA ARG A 244 -17.76 4.29 4.06
C ARG A 244 -17.65 3.14 3.06
N HIS A 245 -16.42 2.75 2.72
CA HIS A 245 -16.15 1.73 1.71
C HIS A 245 -16.05 0.33 2.32
N TYR A 246 -15.81 0.19 3.64
CA TYR A 246 -15.77 -1.13 4.30
C TYR A 246 -17.03 -1.97 4.08
N ARG A 247 -18.21 -1.34 4.08
CA ARG A 247 -19.48 -2.04 3.84
C ARG A 247 -19.58 -2.66 2.44
N LYS A 248 -18.79 -2.19 1.47
CA LYS A 248 -18.78 -2.70 0.09
C LYS A 248 -17.80 -3.85 -0.11
N ILE A 249 -16.90 -4.10 0.85
CA ILE A 249 -15.82 -5.08 0.70
C ILE A 249 -16.34 -6.49 0.58
N LYS A 250 -17.26 -6.90 1.46
CA LYS A 250 -17.84 -8.25 1.42
C LYS A 250 -18.53 -8.53 0.08
N PRO A 251 -19.47 -7.68 -0.40
CA PRO A 251 -20.06 -7.87 -1.74
C PRO A 251 -19.03 -7.95 -2.87
N LEU A 252 -18.00 -7.08 -2.85
CA LEU A 252 -16.96 -7.11 -3.88
C LEU A 252 -16.13 -8.40 -3.86
N ILE A 253 -15.82 -8.92 -2.67
CA ILE A 253 -15.10 -10.19 -2.54
C ILE A 253 -15.96 -11.37 -2.98
N GLU A 254 -17.25 -11.38 -2.65
CA GLU A 254 -18.20 -12.39 -3.11
C GLU A 254 -18.31 -12.40 -4.64
N GLU A 255 -18.39 -11.22 -5.27
CA GLU A 255 -18.39 -11.06 -6.73
C GLU A 255 -17.09 -11.56 -7.37
N ILE A 256 -15.94 -11.27 -6.74
CA ILE A 256 -14.64 -11.76 -7.18
C ILE A 256 -14.59 -13.30 -7.12
N PHE A 257 -15.04 -13.92 -6.03
CA PHE A 257 -15.09 -15.38 -5.93
C PHE A 257 -16.07 -15.99 -6.93
N ALA A 258 -17.22 -15.36 -7.17
CA ALA A 258 -18.19 -15.84 -8.17
C ALA A 258 -17.63 -15.75 -9.61
N SER A 259 -16.88 -14.68 -9.90
CA SER A 259 -16.34 -14.42 -11.24
C SER A 259 -15.07 -15.21 -11.54
N TRP A 260 -14.21 -15.35 -10.52
CA TRP A 260 -12.83 -15.82 -10.66
C TRP A 260 -12.50 -17.02 -9.76
N GLY A 261 -13.45 -17.61 -9.06
CA GLY A 261 -13.19 -18.80 -8.23
C GLY A 261 -12.84 -20.07 -9.03
N LYS A 262 -13.17 -20.11 -10.32
CA LYS A 262 -12.91 -21.25 -11.23
C LYS A 262 -12.60 -20.75 -12.63
N GLY A 263 -11.97 -21.61 -13.43
CA GLY A 263 -11.71 -21.38 -14.86
C GLY A 263 -10.25 -21.04 -15.17
N LYS A 264 -10.00 -20.59 -16.41
CA LYS A 264 -8.64 -20.33 -16.92
C LYS A 264 -7.91 -19.24 -16.13
N TRP A 265 -8.64 -18.23 -15.68
CA TRP A 265 -8.12 -17.09 -14.92
C TRP A 265 -8.55 -17.16 -13.46
N ALA A 266 -8.60 -18.37 -12.89
CA ALA A 266 -9.01 -18.55 -11.52
C ALA A 266 -8.07 -17.84 -10.54
N LEU A 267 -8.58 -17.50 -9.35
CA LEU A 267 -7.82 -16.90 -8.28
C LEU A 267 -6.66 -17.81 -7.88
N SER A 268 -5.45 -17.24 -7.84
CA SER A 268 -4.27 -17.95 -7.32
C SER A 268 -4.38 -18.18 -5.81
N GLU A 269 -3.57 -19.08 -5.24
CA GLU A 269 -3.54 -19.28 -3.78
C GLU A 269 -3.14 -17.99 -3.04
N LYS A 270 -2.21 -17.23 -3.61
CA LYS A 270 -1.81 -15.90 -3.15
C LYS A 270 -3.00 -14.93 -3.11
N GLU A 271 -3.75 -14.83 -4.21
CA GLU A 271 -4.93 -13.95 -4.27
C GLU A 271 -6.00 -14.38 -3.25
N ASN A 272 -6.28 -15.67 -3.13
CA ASN A 272 -7.20 -16.19 -2.10
C ASN A 272 -6.73 -15.84 -0.68
N THR A 273 -5.42 -15.89 -0.43
CA THR A 273 -4.81 -15.50 0.84
C THR A 273 -4.99 -14.00 1.11
N LEU A 274 -4.80 -13.14 0.11
CA LEU A 274 -5.07 -11.70 0.20
C LEU A 274 -6.54 -11.41 0.52
N LEU A 275 -7.47 -12.02 -0.22
CA LEU A 275 -8.91 -11.82 -0.02
C LEU A 275 -9.33 -12.27 1.39
N THR A 276 -8.80 -13.40 1.86
CA THR A 276 -9.10 -13.90 3.20
C THR A 276 -8.51 -13.00 4.30
N TYR A 277 -7.33 -12.43 4.07
CA TYR A 277 -6.75 -11.42 4.98
C TYR A 277 -7.66 -10.19 5.09
N ILE A 278 -8.13 -9.65 3.96
CA ILE A 278 -9.05 -8.51 3.94
C ILE A 278 -10.35 -8.85 4.69
N LEU A 279 -10.90 -10.05 4.46
CA LEU A 279 -12.10 -10.53 5.15
C LEU A 279 -11.90 -10.66 6.66
N ALA A 280 -10.76 -11.19 7.13
CA ALA A 280 -10.43 -11.30 8.56
C ALA A 280 -10.40 -9.91 9.24
N VAL A 281 -9.73 -8.95 8.61
CA VAL A 281 -9.66 -7.56 9.12
C VAL A 281 -11.05 -6.90 9.10
N ASN A 282 -11.84 -7.12 8.05
CA ASN A 282 -13.19 -6.54 7.96
C ASN A 282 -14.14 -7.16 9.00
N ALA A 283 -14.12 -8.48 9.16
CA ALA A 283 -14.92 -9.19 10.16
C ALA A 283 -14.63 -8.71 11.58
N SER A 284 -13.35 -8.46 11.91
CA SER A 284 -12.99 -7.92 13.22
C SER A 284 -13.55 -6.50 13.45
N LYS A 285 -13.50 -5.63 12.45
CA LYS A 285 -14.10 -4.28 12.53
C LYS A 285 -15.62 -4.31 12.72
N GLU A 286 -16.27 -5.30 12.10
CA GLU A 286 -17.73 -5.52 12.21
C GLU A 286 -18.12 -6.36 13.43
N LYS A 287 -17.15 -6.78 14.26
CA LYS A 287 -17.36 -7.61 15.45
C LYS A 287 -18.01 -8.97 15.14
N GLU A 288 -17.71 -9.54 13.97
CA GLU A 288 -18.15 -10.88 13.57
C GLU A 288 -17.14 -11.95 14.02
N THR A 289 -17.14 -12.25 15.31
CA THR A 289 -16.13 -13.07 15.99
C THR A 289 -15.92 -14.44 15.32
N GLU A 290 -16.98 -15.15 14.95
CA GLU A 290 -16.90 -16.46 14.30
C GLU A 290 -16.14 -16.41 12.98
N LYS A 291 -16.40 -15.38 12.16
CA LYS A 291 -15.73 -15.23 10.87
C LYS A 291 -14.27 -14.83 11.04
N VAL A 292 -13.93 -14.04 12.07
CA VAL A 292 -12.53 -13.77 12.41
C VAL A 292 -11.78 -15.07 12.71
N ILE A 293 -12.41 -15.99 13.47
CA ILE A 293 -11.80 -17.29 13.78
C ILE A 293 -11.65 -18.13 12.51
N GLU A 294 -12.68 -18.23 11.69
CA GLU A 294 -12.67 -18.98 10.42
C GLU A 294 -11.54 -18.49 9.50
N TYR A 295 -11.52 -17.20 9.18
CA TYR A 295 -10.53 -16.60 8.29
C TYR A 295 -9.12 -16.61 8.91
N GLY A 296 -9.00 -16.33 10.21
CA GLY A 296 -7.73 -16.37 10.93
C GLY A 296 -7.10 -17.77 10.90
N LYS A 297 -7.89 -18.81 11.20
CA LYS A 297 -7.44 -20.22 11.12
C LYS A 297 -7.03 -20.60 9.71
N TYR A 298 -7.78 -20.16 8.68
CA TYR A 298 -7.39 -20.39 7.30
C TYR A 298 -6.02 -19.80 6.96
N LEU A 299 -5.76 -18.56 7.38
CA LEU A 299 -4.51 -17.83 7.07
C LEU A 299 -3.26 -18.44 7.72
N ILE A 300 -3.40 -18.98 8.95
CA ILE A 300 -2.28 -19.62 9.66
C ILE A 300 -2.10 -21.11 9.31
N ASN A 301 -3.13 -21.75 8.73
CA ASN A 301 -3.06 -23.17 8.41
C ASN A 301 -1.98 -23.42 7.35
N LYS A 302 -1.08 -24.38 7.63
CA LYS A 302 0.11 -24.66 6.80
C LYS A 302 0.96 -23.42 6.49
N ASP A 303 0.90 -22.43 7.36
CA ASP A 303 1.65 -21.18 7.25
C ASP A 303 1.39 -20.42 5.95
N ARG A 304 0.18 -20.56 5.37
CA ARG A 304 -0.23 -19.96 4.09
C ARG A 304 0.13 -18.48 3.96
N LEU A 305 -0.21 -17.67 4.97
CA LEU A 305 0.09 -16.24 4.95
C LEU A 305 1.60 -15.95 5.00
N ILE A 306 2.37 -16.80 5.69
CA ILE A 306 3.84 -16.69 5.72
C ILE A 306 4.44 -17.13 4.38
N ASN A 307 3.95 -18.21 3.78
CA ASN A 307 4.45 -18.74 2.51
C ASN A 307 4.28 -17.75 1.35
N HIS A 308 3.21 -16.95 1.36
CA HIS A 308 2.97 -15.92 0.35
C HIS A 308 3.42 -14.52 0.77
N SER A 309 4.10 -14.39 1.91
CA SER A 309 4.41 -13.09 2.52
C SER A 309 5.17 -12.13 1.62
N ILE A 310 6.21 -12.64 0.93
CA ILE A 310 7.07 -11.84 0.04
C ILE A 310 6.29 -11.41 -1.20
N GLU A 311 5.60 -12.34 -1.87
CA GLU A 311 4.83 -12.06 -3.08
C GLU A 311 3.71 -11.05 -2.80
N LEU A 312 2.99 -11.23 -1.69
CA LEU A 312 1.95 -10.31 -1.27
C LEU A 312 2.50 -8.92 -0.93
N LEU A 313 3.69 -8.83 -0.33
CA LEU A 313 4.33 -7.54 -0.05
C LEU A 313 4.81 -6.84 -1.34
N VAL A 314 5.31 -7.60 -2.32
CA VAL A 314 5.77 -7.05 -3.60
C VAL A 314 4.59 -6.51 -4.43
N GLU A 315 3.46 -7.21 -4.44
CA GLU A 315 2.34 -6.88 -5.32
C GLU A 315 1.22 -6.08 -4.63
N TYR A 316 1.07 -6.20 -3.31
CA TYR A 316 -0.05 -5.65 -2.55
C TYR A 316 0.39 -4.93 -1.27
N SER A 317 1.57 -4.30 -1.27
CA SER A 317 2.08 -3.46 -0.15
C SER A 317 1.07 -2.43 0.35
N ASP A 318 0.18 -1.95 -0.52
CA ASP A 318 -0.86 -0.97 -0.19
C ASP A 318 -1.93 -1.53 0.75
N VAL A 319 -2.10 -2.85 0.83
CA VAL A 319 -3.08 -3.55 1.69
C VAL A 319 -2.43 -4.03 2.98
N LEU A 320 -1.20 -4.50 2.88
CA LEU A 320 -0.48 -5.16 3.97
C LEU A 320 0.40 -4.15 4.71
N PRO A 321 0.06 -3.77 5.95
CA PRO A 321 0.95 -2.92 6.73
C PRO A 321 2.31 -3.62 6.88
N SER A 322 3.36 -2.95 6.41
CA SER A 322 4.69 -3.52 6.22
C SER A 322 5.70 -2.98 7.21
N LEU A 323 5.74 -3.56 8.41
CA LEU A 323 6.95 -3.70 9.21
C LEU A 323 7.43 -5.15 9.13
N LYS A 324 8.74 -5.38 9.29
CA LYS A 324 9.26 -6.74 9.48
C LYS A 324 8.61 -7.34 10.73
N PRO A 325 8.25 -8.64 10.75
CA PRO A 325 7.78 -9.30 11.96
C PRO A 325 8.81 -9.17 13.09
N GLU A 326 8.32 -8.93 14.29
CA GLU A 326 9.15 -8.76 15.48
C GLU A 326 8.80 -9.86 16.50
N PRO A 327 9.08 -11.15 16.19
CA PRO A 327 8.79 -12.25 17.10
C PRO A 327 9.51 -12.08 18.45
N ALA A 328 10.63 -11.36 18.47
CA ALA A 328 11.39 -11.08 19.69
C ALA A 328 10.74 -10.05 20.64
N THR A 329 9.71 -9.31 20.19
CA THR A 329 9.13 -8.20 20.96
C THR A 329 7.70 -8.51 21.39
N LEU A 330 7.35 -8.14 22.62
CA LEU A 330 6.00 -8.19 23.17
C LEU A 330 5.32 -6.82 23.07
N VAL A 331 6.06 -5.73 23.36
CA VAL A 331 5.57 -4.36 23.21
C VAL A 331 5.85 -3.91 21.78
N LYS A 332 4.81 -3.91 20.93
CA LYS A 332 4.97 -3.65 19.50
C LYS A 332 3.69 -3.14 18.84
N ARG A 333 3.83 -2.67 17.61
CA ARG A 333 2.73 -2.14 16.78
C ARG A 333 2.06 -3.26 15.99
N TYR A 334 1.20 -4.03 16.63
CA TYR A 334 0.48 -5.15 15.99
C TYR A 334 -0.28 -4.70 14.74
N ASN A 335 -0.83 -3.49 14.71
CA ASN A 335 -1.51 -2.97 13.51
C ASN A 335 -0.59 -2.61 12.33
N LYS A 336 0.73 -2.54 12.54
CA LYS A 336 1.74 -2.23 11.52
C LYS A 336 2.42 -3.47 10.92
N ASN A 337 2.14 -4.66 11.45
CA ASN A 337 2.62 -5.91 10.89
C ASN A 337 1.44 -6.81 10.55
N TYR A 338 1.24 -7.12 9.27
CA TYR A 338 0.06 -7.88 8.85
C TYR A 338 0.02 -9.33 9.38
N LEU A 339 1.17 -9.97 9.63
CA LEU A 339 1.22 -11.32 10.21
C LEU A 339 0.79 -11.30 11.67
N GLU A 340 1.43 -10.44 12.47
CA GLU A 340 1.13 -10.30 13.91
C GLU A 340 -0.29 -9.78 14.13
N LYS A 341 -0.79 -8.92 13.23
CA LYS A 341 -2.18 -8.47 13.26
C LYS A 341 -3.16 -9.65 13.17
N ILE A 342 -2.91 -10.65 12.34
CA ILE A 342 -3.82 -11.81 12.24
C ILE A 342 -3.84 -12.59 13.54
N PHE A 343 -2.68 -12.83 14.17
CA PHE A 343 -2.63 -13.47 15.49
C PHE A 343 -3.33 -12.64 16.57
N TYR A 344 -3.11 -11.33 16.58
CA TYR A 344 -3.78 -10.40 17.48
C TYR A 344 -5.31 -10.50 17.38
N LEU A 345 -5.86 -10.44 16.16
CA LEU A 345 -7.31 -10.50 15.93
C LEU A 345 -7.87 -11.91 16.24
N LEU A 346 -7.15 -12.97 15.87
CA LEU A 346 -7.55 -14.34 16.12
C LEU A 346 -7.60 -14.65 17.62
N ILE A 347 -6.56 -14.29 18.38
CA ILE A 347 -6.53 -14.50 19.83
C ILE A 347 -7.67 -13.74 20.50
N GLU A 348 -7.91 -12.47 20.13
CA GLU A 348 -9.04 -11.71 20.66
C GLU A 348 -10.38 -12.44 20.42
N ALA A 349 -10.59 -12.94 19.20
CA ALA A 349 -11.82 -13.63 18.84
C ALA A 349 -12.00 -14.96 19.59
N LEU A 350 -10.91 -15.72 19.76
CA LEU A 350 -10.91 -16.96 20.54
C LEU A 350 -11.26 -16.71 22.02
N ILE A 351 -10.72 -15.65 22.64
CA ILE A 351 -11.06 -15.25 24.01
C ILE A 351 -12.55 -14.89 24.12
N GLN A 352 -13.09 -14.12 23.17
CA GLN A 352 -14.52 -13.77 23.15
C GLN A 352 -15.43 -15.00 23.05
N LYS A 353 -14.96 -16.08 22.39
CA LYS A 353 -15.66 -17.38 22.30
C LYS A 353 -15.27 -18.37 23.39
N GLN A 354 -14.49 -17.94 24.39
CA GLN A 354 -14.04 -18.78 25.50
C GLN A 354 -13.22 -20.01 25.05
N GLN A 355 -12.58 -19.94 23.88
CA GLN A 355 -11.74 -21.00 23.31
C GLN A 355 -10.28 -20.89 23.81
N PHE A 356 -10.09 -20.87 25.14
CA PHE A 356 -8.79 -20.58 25.78
C PHE A 356 -7.70 -21.60 25.45
N HIS A 357 -8.04 -22.88 25.37
CA HIS A 357 -7.09 -23.95 25.01
C HIS A 357 -6.54 -23.78 23.59
N GLU A 358 -7.33 -23.24 22.67
CA GLU A 358 -6.84 -22.94 21.32
C GLU A 358 -5.82 -21.80 21.34
N VAL A 359 -6.01 -20.78 22.20
CA VAL A 359 -5.02 -19.71 22.40
C VAL A 359 -3.70 -20.29 22.88
N ILE A 360 -3.70 -21.16 23.88
CA ILE A 360 -2.47 -21.84 24.35
C ILE A 360 -1.81 -22.66 23.25
N THR A 361 -2.61 -23.33 22.41
CA THR A 361 -2.09 -24.08 21.26
C THR A 361 -1.39 -23.15 20.25
N LEU A 362 -1.92 -21.96 20.00
CA LEU A 362 -1.28 -20.96 19.14
C LEU A 362 0.06 -20.49 19.73
N LEU A 363 0.10 -20.17 21.03
CA LEU A 363 1.33 -19.73 21.72
C LEU A 363 2.44 -20.79 21.72
N LYS A 364 2.05 -22.08 21.75
CA LYS A 364 2.98 -23.21 21.63
C LYS A 364 3.54 -23.37 20.22
N LYS A 365 2.76 -23.04 19.20
CA LYS A 365 3.09 -23.32 17.80
C LYS A 365 3.75 -22.15 17.09
N TYR A 366 3.45 -20.91 17.48
CA TYR A 366 3.85 -19.69 16.78
C TYR A 366 4.44 -18.67 17.73
N ASP A 367 5.70 -18.29 17.50
CA ASP A 367 6.39 -17.23 18.24
C ASP A 367 5.76 -15.84 18.02
N ILE A 368 5.36 -15.55 16.78
CA ILE A 368 4.68 -14.31 16.38
C ILE A 368 3.27 -14.16 16.97
N ALA A 369 2.72 -15.19 17.62
CA ALA A 369 1.44 -15.10 18.31
C ALA A 369 1.49 -14.21 19.55
N SER A 370 2.67 -14.09 20.16
CA SER A 370 2.97 -13.15 21.24
C SER A 370 4.42 -12.66 21.11
N CYS A 371 5.37 -13.37 21.74
CA CYS A 371 6.80 -13.18 21.61
C CYS A 371 7.60 -14.46 21.88
N ILE A 372 8.87 -14.49 21.45
CA ILE A 372 9.81 -15.61 21.62
C ILE A 372 9.93 -16.05 23.08
N SER A 373 10.01 -15.12 24.03
CA SER A 373 10.17 -15.46 25.45
C SER A 373 8.98 -16.26 26.01
N ILE A 374 7.76 -15.97 25.55
CA ILE A 374 6.56 -16.75 25.93
C ILE A 374 6.52 -18.09 25.19
N TYR A 375 6.89 -18.10 23.90
CA TYR A 375 6.99 -19.32 23.11
C TYR A 375 8.02 -20.32 23.67
N GLU A 376 9.19 -19.83 24.08
CA GLU A 376 10.25 -20.62 24.70
C GLU A 376 9.79 -21.22 26.03
N TYR A 377 9.08 -20.46 26.87
CA TYR A 377 8.50 -20.99 28.12
C TYR A 377 7.62 -22.22 27.87
N PHE A 378 6.75 -22.16 26.86
CA PHE A 378 5.85 -23.27 26.54
C PHE A 378 6.51 -24.49 25.89
N ASN A 379 7.64 -24.29 25.22
CA ASN A 379 8.35 -25.34 24.47
C ASN A 379 9.63 -25.82 25.16
N ALA A 380 9.95 -25.31 26.34
CA ALA A 380 11.10 -25.76 27.11
C ALA A 380 10.93 -27.23 27.52
N GLN A 381 11.98 -28.02 27.34
CA GLN A 381 11.99 -29.43 27.74
C GLN A 381 11.95 -29.60 29.26
N HIS A 382 12.47 -28.60 29.99
CA HIS A 382 12.51 -28.56 31.45
C HIS A 382 12.14 -27.15 31.91
N PHE A 383 11.43 -27.03 33.03
CA PHE A 383 11.11 -25.74 33.62
C PHE A 383 12.39 -25.02 34.05
N ASP A 384 12.55 -23.78 33.63
CA ASP A 384 13.66 -22.90 33.97
C ASP A 384 13.11 -21.52 34.37
N GLN A 385 13.36 -21.13 35.61
CA GLN A 385 12.92 -19.86 36.17
C GLN A 385 13.50 -18.66 35.42
N ASP A 386 14.67 -18.81 34.78
CA ASP A 386 15.27 -17.76 33.96
C ASP A 386 14.41 -17.43 32.73
N LEU A 387 13.60 -18.37 32.22
CA LEU A 387 12.66 -18.12 31.13
C LEU A 387 11.58 -17.10 31.52
N LEU A 388 11.10 -17.16 32.77
CA LEU A 388 10.14 -16.17 33.29
C LEU A 388 10.79 -14.78 33.44
N HIS A 389 12.06 -14.71 33.88
CA HIS A 389 12.78 -13.45 34.00
C HIS A 389 13.05 -12.79 32.63
N ARG A 390 13.29 -13.58 31.57
CA ARG A 390 13.47 -13.07 30.21
C ARG A 390 12.26 -12.31 29.68
N ILE A 391 11.04 -12.61 30.14
CA ILE A 391 9.81 -11.91 29.71
C ILE A 391 9.89 -10.43 30.11
N GLU A 392 10.27 -10.13 31.35
CA GLU A 392 10.39 -8.74 31.81
C GLU A 392 11.54 -8.01 31.11
N ALA A 393 12.69 -8.65 30.96
CA ALA A 393 13.83 -8.09 30.23
C ALA A 393 13.46 -7.77 28.76
N THR A 394 12.63 -8.62 28.14
CA THR A 394 12.10 -8.39 26.79
C THR A 394 11.28 -7.11 26.74
N VAL A 395 10.30 -6.95 27.63
CA VAL A 395 9.47 -5.74 27.68
C VAL A 395 10.28 -4.47 27.87
N GLN A 396 11.26 -4.48 28.79
CA GLN A 396 12.14 -3.34 29.02
C GLN A 396 12.97 -2.98 27.77
N ARG A 397 13.51 -4.00 27.08
CA ARG A 397 14.24 -3.83 25.82
C ARG A 397 13.34 -3.28 24.72
N ASP A 398 12.13 -3.80 24.58
CA ASP A 398 11.16 -3.37 23.57
C ASP A 398 10.80 -1.90 23.75
N ILE A 399 10.54 -1.48 25.00
CA ILE A 399 10.32 -0.08 25.36
C ILE A 399 11.52 0.78 24.98
N ALA A 400 12.74 0.31 25.22
CA ALA A 400 13.96 1.04 24.85
C ALA A 400 14.10 1.29 23.34
N TYR A 401 13.75 0.31 22.53
CA TYR A 401 13.69 0.47 21.08
C TYR A 401 12.58 1.42 20.64
N ILE A 402 11.41 1.38 21.26
CA ILE A 402 10.29 2.28 20.90
C ILE A 402 10.60 3.74 21.24
N VAL A 403 11.18 4.01 22.41
CA VAL A 403 11.36 5.38 22.91
C VAL A 403 12.64 6.02 22.37
N HIS A 404 13.77 5.30 22.42
CA HIS A 404 15.09 5.85 22.09
C HIS A 404 15.78 5.12 20.92
N ASN A 405 15.11 4.15 20.29
CA ASN A 405 15.67 3.35 19.19
C ASN A 405 17.02 2.66 19.54
N SER A 406 17.24 2.37 20.83
CA SER A 406 18.48 1.78 21.31
C SER A 406 18.26 1.05 22.64
N PRO A 407 18.81 -0.16 22.81
CA PRO A 407 18.75 -0.90 24.07
C PRO A 407 19.73 -0.34 25.11
N GLN A 408 20.56 0.65 24.80
CA GLN A 408 21.53 1.20 25.75
C GLN A 408 20.89 2.10 26.81
N TYR A 409 19.70 2.65 26.52
CA TYR A 409 19.01 3.62 27.38
C TYR A 409 17.79 3.04 28.10
N VAL A 410 17.82 1.76 28.50
CA VAL A 410 16.65 1.05 29.04
C VAL A 410 15.96 1.82 30.17
N LEU A 411 16.69 2.20 31.22
CA LEU A 411 16.12 2.87 32.41
C LEU A 411 15.41 4.18 32.04
N GLN A 412 16.09 5.04 31.28
CA GLN A 412 15.54 6.32 30.81
C GLN A 412 14.33 6.11 29.89
N SER A 413 14.37 5.11 29.02
CA SER A 413 13.27 4.76 28.12
C SER A 413 12.04 4.29 28.90
N VAL A 414 12.25 3.48 29.92
CA VAL A 414 11.19 2.98 30.80
C VAL A 414 10.56 4.12 31.58
N GLU A 415 11.35 5.07 32.11
CA GLU A 415 10.81 6.26 32.77
C GLU A 415 9.96 7.12 31.83
N VAL A 416 10.47 7.41 30.63
CA VAL A 416 9.73 8.15 29.61
C VAL A 416 8.45 7.42 29.22
N TRP A 417 8.51 6.10 29.05
CA TRP A 417 7.34 5.28 28.75
C TRP A 417 6.30 5.39 29.85
N ILE A 418 6.65 5.06 31.10
CA ILE A 418 5.75 5.05 32.26
C ILE A 418 5.02 6.39 32.40
N ASN A 419 5.72 7.51 32.19
CA ASN A 419 5.15 8.85 32.32
C ASN A 419 4.21 9.25 31.17
N ASN A 420 4.25 8.58 30.02
CA ASN A 420 3.60 9.06 28.79
C ASN A 420 2.72 8.02 28.09
N TYR A 421 2.80 6.72 28.40
CA TYR A 421 2.09 5.69 27.62
C TYR A 421 0.57 5.73 27.83
N GLN A 422 0.09 6.27 28.95
CA GLN A 422 -1.34 6.41 29.24
C GLN A 422 -1.96 7.68 28.63
N ASN A 423 -1.14 8.64 28.16
CA ASN A 423 -1.63 9.90 27.62
C ASN A 423 -2.03 9.73 26.14
N GLU A 424 -3.31 9.90 25.79
CA GLU A 424 -3.83 9.76 24.42
C GLU A 424 -3.10 10.58 23.35
N LYS A 425 -2.49 11.71 23.74
CA LYS A 425 -1.73 12.58 22.83
C LYS A 425 -0.30 12.09 22.59
N SER A 426 0.16 11.13 23.38
CA SER A 426 1.49 10.56 23.29
C SER A 426 1.63 9.63 22.09
N PRO A 427 2.79 9.62 21.40
CA PRO A 427 3.06 8.65 20.34
C PRO A 427 3.09 7.19 20.82
N TYR A 428 3.16 6.96 22.13
CA TYR A 428 3.22 5.65 22.76
C TYR A 428 1.84 5.05 23.06
N PHE A 429 0.79 5.89 23.13
CA PHE A 429 -0.52 5.46 23.61
C PHE A 429 -1.14 4.35 22.77
N GLU A 430 -1.14 4.49 21.45
CA GLU A 430 -1.68 3.46 20.56
C GLU A 430 -0.96 2.13 20.70
N ILE A 431 0.37 2.16 20.89
CA ILE A 431 1.19 0.96 21.09
C ILE A 431 0.84 0.29 22.42
N ALA A 432 0.73 1.10 23.48
CA ALA A 432 0.37 0.62 24.80
C ALA A 432 -1.05 0.06 24.83
N ARG A 433 -2.00 0.69 24.14
CA ARG A 433 -3.39 0.22 24.04
C ARG A 433 -3.48 -1.15 23.37
N GLU A 434 -2.82 -1.33 22.22
CA GLU A 434 -2.81 -2.62 21.53
C GLU A 434 -2.11 -3.69 22.38
N THR A 435 -0.94 -3.38 22.92
CA THR A 435 -0.15 -4.32 23.74
C THR A 435 -0.88 -4.72 25.03
N SER A 436 -1.43 -3.74 25.75
CA SER A 436 -2.20 -3.94 26.98
C SER A 436 -3.38 -4.89 26.73
N LYS A 437 -4.17 -4.64 25.67
CA LYS A 437 -5.29 -5.51 25.31
C LYS A 437 -4.85 -6.92 24.93
N HIS A 438 -3.77 -7.05 24.16
CA HIS A 438 -3.20 -8.35 23.79
C HIS A 438 -2.77 -9.14 25.04
N VAL A 439 -1.99 -8.50 25.92
CA VAL A 439 -1.53 -9.12 27.17
C VAL A 439 -2.69 -9.51 28.09
N CYS A 440 -3.72 -8.67 28.22
CA CYS A 440 -4.95 -9.05 28.94
C CYS A 440 -5.62 -10.29 28.36
N ASN A 441 -5.68 -10.43 27.03
CA ASN A 441 -6.22 -11.63 26.38
C ASN A 441 -5.36 -12.87 26.67
N LEU A 442 -4.03 -12.74 26.66
CA LEU A 442 -3.13 -13.82 27.07
C LEU A 442 -3.37 -14.21 28.54
N LEU A 443 -3.44 -13.23 29.45
CA LEU A 443 -3.72 -13.46 30.87
C LEU A 443 -5.05 -14.19 31.09
N LYS A 444 -6.11 -13.83 30.35
CA LYS A 444 -7.40 -14.56 30.40
C LYS A 444 -7.24 -16.02 30.00
N ALA A 445 -6.51 -16.31 28.92
CA ALA A 445 -6.25 -17.70 28.49
C ALA A 445 -5.40 -18.46 29.51
N LEU A 446 -4.31 -17.87 30.00
CA LEU A 446 -3.42 -18.49 30.98
C LEU A 446 -4.17 -18.83 32.27
N PHE A 447 -4.99 -17.91 32.77
CA PHE A 447 -5.80 -18.14 33.96
C PHE A 447 -6.81 -19.28 33.77
N ALA A 448 -7.56 -19.26 32.67
CA ALA A 448 -8.59 -20.26 32.37
C ALA A 448 -8.03 -21.66 32.01
N THR A 449 -6.73 -21.76 31.73
CA THR A 449 -6.03 -23.02 31.42
C THR A 449 -4.97 -23.36 32.47
N GLU A 450 -5.06 -22.73 33.64
CA GLU A 450 -4.26 -23.03 34.84
C GLU A 450 -2.74 -22.91 34.63
N GLN A 451 -2.30 -22.05 33.71
CA GLN A 451 -0.88 -21.73 33.48
C GLN A 451 -0.41 -20.65 34.47
N TYR A 452 -0.50 -20.95 35.77
CA TYR A 452 -0.42 -19.95 36.84
C TYR A 452 0.94 -19.25 36.96
N GLU A 453 2.04 -19.98 36.78
CA GLU A 453 3.40 -19.40 36.89
C GLU A 453 3.63 -18.30 35.84
N LEU A 454 3.28 -18.60 34.58
CA LEU A 454 3.36 -17.61 33.50
C LEU A 454 2.33 -16.49 33.68
N PHE A 455 1.13 -16.82 34.18
CA PHE A 455 0.12 -15.81 34.50
C PHE A 455 0.65 -14.80 35.53
N GLU A 456 1.23 -15.26 36.64
CA GLU A 456 1.75 -14.39 37.69
C GLU A 456 2.87 -13.48 37.16
N LYS A 457 3.82 -14.04 36.41
CA LYS A 457 4.92 -13.25 35.84
C LYS A 457 4.41 -12.23 34.82
N LEU A 458 3.50 -12.63 33.93
CA LEU A 458 2.94 -11.72 32.94
C LEU A 458 2.05 -10.64 33.59
N MET A 459 1.39 -10.96 34.70
CA MET A 459 0.58 -10.02 35.47
C MET A 459 1.45 -8.96 36.16
N GLU A 460 2.62 -9.35 36.69
CA GLU A 460 3.61 -8.43 37.23
C GLU A 460 4.06 -7.42 36.17
N VAL A 461 4.48 -7.93 35.00
CA VAL A 461 4.90 -7.12 33.85
C VAL A 461 3.78 -6.19 33.37
N TYR A 462 2.55 -6.70 33.29
CA TYR A 462 1.37 -5.93 32.90
C TYR A 462 1.15 -4.74 33.83
N LYS A 463 1.10 -4.97 35.15
CA LYS A 463 0.86 -3.91 36.14
C LYS A 463 1.95 -2.84 36.12
N LYS A 464 3.20 -3.25 35.88
CA LYS A 464 4.35 -2.36 35.93
C LYS A 464 4.51 -1.48 34.68
N TYR A 465 4.18 -2.00 33.50
CA TYR A 465 4.53 -1.35 32.23
C TYR A 465 3.36 -1.06 31.29
N LEU A 466 2.21 -1.73 31.44
CA LEU A 466 1.16 -1.77 30.40
C LEU A 466 -0.26 -1.57 30.97
N ASN A 467 -0.37 -1.07 32.19
CA ASN A 467 -1.64 -0.95 32.87
C ASN A 467 -2.50 0.18 32.28
N LEU A 468 -3.60 -0.19 31.64
CA LEU A 468 -4.65 0.72 31.23
C LEU A 468 -5.92 0.33 31.97
N ASP A 469 -6.55 1.29 32.65
CA ASP A 469 -7.63 1.06 33.60
C ASP A 469 -8.80 0.28 32.97
N ASP A 470 -9.22 0.69 31.76
CA ASP A 470 -10.31 0.03 31.03
C ASP A 470 -10.05 -1.46 30.79
N HIS A 471 -8.84 -1.82 30.35
CA HIS A 471 -8.48 -3.22 30.09
C HIS A 471 -8.28 -4.02 31.38
N PHE A 472 -7.75 -3.37 32.41
CA PHE A 472 -7.53 -4.01 33.71
C PHE A 472 -8.85 -4.36 34.40
N GLU A 473 -9.83 -3.46 34.37
CA GLU A 473 -11.16 -3.73 34.92
C GLU A 473 -11.88 -4.86 34.16
N GLU A 474 -11.74 -4.94 32.83
CA GLU A 474 -12.23 -6.09 32.06
C GLU A 474 -11.58 -7.42 32.48
N LEU A 475 -10.26 -7.43 32.71
CA LEU A 475 -9.54 -8.60 33.19
C LEU A 475 -9.98 -9.00 34.60
N ARG A 476 -10.13 -8.02 35.50
CA ARG A 476 -10.59 -8.24 36.87
C ARG A 476 -12.00 -8.82 36.90
N TYR A 477 -12.90 -8.26 36.09
CA TYR A 477 -14.26 -8.77 35.94
C TYR A 477 -14.25 -10.23 35.47
N PHE A 478 -13.46 -10.55 34.43
CA PHE A 478 -13.29 -11.90 33.93
C PHE A 478 -12.83 -12.89 35.02
N VAL A 479 -11.75 -12.56 35.74
CA VAL A 479 -11.21 -13.42 36.82
C VAL A 479 -12.26 -13.61 37.91
N SER A 480 -13.00 -12.55 38.27
CA SER A 480 -14.05 -12.64 39.29
C SER A 480 -15.21 -13.56 38.92
N LEU A 481 -15.51 -13.71 37.63
CA LEU A 481 -16.51 -14.65 37.14
C LEU A 481 -15.99 -16.09 37.19
N PHE A 482 -14.72 -16.32 36.86
CA PHE A 482 -14.11 -17.65 36.90
C PHE A 482 -13.85 -18.18 38.31
N VAL A 483 -13.64 -17.31 39.30
CA VAL A 483 -13.44 -17.71 40.70
C VAL A 483 -14.78 -17.99 41.43
N LYS A 484 -15.90 -17.49 40.89
CA LYS A 484 -17.25 -17.68 41.46
C LYS A 484 -17.96 -18.95 40.96
N ASN A 485 -17.53 -19.48 39.82
CA ASN A 485 -17.95 -20.77 39.26
C ASN A 485 -16.95 -21.85 39.67
#